data_AF-A0A2M7J301-F1
#
_entry.id   AF-A0A2M7J301-F1
#
_cell.length_a   1.000
_cell.length_b   1.000
_cell.length_c   1.000
_cell.angle_alpha   90.00
_cell.angle_beta   90.00
_cell.angle_gamma   90.00
#
_symmetry.space_group_name_H-M   'P 1'
#
loop_
_entity.id
_entity.type
_entity.pdbx_description
1 polymer ?
#
loop_
_entity_poly.entity_id
_entity_poly.type
_entity_poly.pdbx_seq_one_letter_code
_entity_poly.pdbx_strand_id
1 'polypeptide(L)'
;MKAKIFDQQFDKGVDITGSLDLSKSKRVLQEQKRVNVDFPTWMIESLDREARKLGVTRQSIIKVWLAERLEALPLLTLRSSGTAQKRAAP
;
A
#
# COMPACT_ATOMS: atom_id res chain seq x y z
N MET A 1 9.29 -17.33 -20.79
CA MET A 1 10.52 -17.96 -20.27
C MET A 1 10.16 -18.90 -19.11
N LYS A 2 10.86 -20.04 -18.97
CA LYS A 2 10.68 -20.93 -17.79
C LYS A 2 11.42 -20.33 -16.59
N ALA A 3 10.83 -20.38 -15.39
CA ALA A 3 11.37 -19.73 -14.17
C ALA A 3 12.85 -20.08 -13.89
N LYS A 4 13.24 -21.36 -14.00
CA LYS A 4 14.63 -21.79 -13.79
C LYS A 4 15.66 -21.11 -14.71
N ILE A 5 15.26 -20.75 -15.93
CA ILE A 5 16.16 -20.08 -16.89
C ILE A 5 16.21 -18.58 -16.60
N PHE A 6 15.09 -18.00 -16.13
CA PHE A 6 15.03 -16.61 -15.66
C PHE A 6 15.97 -16.40 -14.48
N ASP A 7 15.86 -17.24 -13.45
CA ASP A 7 16.68 -17.15 -12.23
C ASP A 7 18.18 -17.25 -12.56
N GLN A 8 18.55 -18.24 -13.38
CA GLN A 8 19.95 -18.40 -13.80
C GLN A 8 20.51 -17.22 -14.61
N GLN A 9 19.68 -16.54 -15.40
CA GLN A 9 20.12 -15.36 -16.17
C GLN A 9 20.22 -14.13 -15.28
N PHE A 10 19.28 -13.97 -14.35
CA PHE A 10 19.32 -12.91 -13.33
C PHE A 10 20.57 -13.01 -12.45
N ASP A 11 20.86 -14.20 -11.90
CA ASP A 11 22.02 -14.43 -11.03
C ASP A 11 23.36 -14.24 -11.77
N LYS A 12 23.37 -14.43 -13.09
CA LYS A 12 24.54 -14.21 -13.95
C LYS A 12 24.71 -12.74 -14.39
N GLY A 13 23.84 -11.84 -13.94
CA GLY A 13 23.87 -10.42 -14.31
C GLY A 13 23.53 -10.17 -15.79
N VAL A 14 22.86 -11.12 -16.45
CA VAL A 14 22.41 -10.97 -17.83
C VAL A 14 21.22 -10.02 -17.85
N ASP A 15 21.17 -9.14 -18.85
CA ASP A 15 20.03 -8.25 -19.04
C ASP A 15 18.76 -9.05 -19.41
N ILE A 16 17.88 -9.22 -18.43
CA ILE A 16 16.60 -9.92 -18.55
C ILE A 16 15.42 -8.96 -18.79
N THR A 17 15.66 -7.65 -18.98
CA THR A 17 14.58 -6.66 -19.10
C THR A 17 13.62 -6.95 -20.26
N GLY A 18 14.11 -7.49 -21.37
CA GLY A 18 13.28 -7.93 -22.51
C GLY A 18 12.37 -9.14 -22.21
N SER A 19 12.60 -9.85 -21.09
CA SER A 19 11.75 -10.95 -20.63
C SER A 19 10.72 -10.49 -19.58
N LEU A 20 10.79 -9.24 -19.11
CA LEU A 20 9.85 -8.66 -18.15
C LEU A 20 8.68 -8.02 -18.88
N ASP A 21 7.45 -8.35 -18.47
CA ASP A 21 6.24 -7.65 -18.92
C ASP A 21 6.11 -6.31 -18.16
N LEU A 22 6.88 -5.32 -18.60
CA LEU A 22 6.89 -3.97 -18.00
C LEU A 22 5.55 -3.25 -18.16
N SER A 23 4.68 -3.66 -19.11
CA SER A 23 3.34 -3.09 -19.26
C SER A 23 2.44 -3.37 -18.05
N LYS A 24 2.74 -4.42 -17.30
CA LYS A 24 2.08 -4.78 -16.03
C LYS A 24 2.87 -4.34 -14.80
N SER A 25 4.03 -3.69 -14.99
CA SER A 25 4.80 -3.17 -13.86
C SER A 25 4.00 -2.04 -13.21
N LYS A 26 3.58 -2.28 -11.96
CA LYS A 26 2.91 -1.29 -11.13
C LYS A 26 3.73 -1.10 -9.87
N ARG A 27 3.98 0.15 -9.50
CA ARG A 27 4.44 0.47 -8.15
C ARG A 27 3.26 0.27 -7.20
N VAL A 28 3.24 -0.89 -6.56
CA VAL A 28 2.32 -1.18 -5.45
C VAL A 28 2.44 -0.07 -4.41
N LEU A 29 1.31 0.36 -3.81
CA LEU A 29 1.20 1.44 -2.81
C LEU A 29 1.27 2.90 -3.32
N GLN A 30 1.20 3.16 -4.64
CA GLN A 30 1.17 4.54 -5.16
C GLN A 30 -0.23 5.11 -5.45
N GLU A 31 -1.26 4.27 -5.54
CA GLU A 31 -2.62 4.74 -5.79
C GLU A 31 -3.18 5.42 -4.53
N GLN A 32 -3.27 6.75 -4.54
CA GLN A 32 -3.86 7.53 -3.45
C GLN A 32 -5.38 7.64 -3.66
N LYS A 33 -6.16 7.22 -2.67
CA LYS A 33 -7.63 7.40 -2.67
C LYS A 33 -8.01 8.47 -1.63
N ARG A 34 -8.76 9.48 -2.06
CA ARG A 34 -9.32 10.48 -1.16
C ARG A 34 -10.48 9.89 -0.35
N VAL A 35 -10.46 10.09 0.96
CA VAL A 35 -11.53 9.71 1.88
C VAL A 35 -11.88 10.95 2.70
N ASN A 36 -13.18 11.18 2.91
CA ASN A 36 -13.67 12.23 3.79
C ASN A 36 -14.09 11.58 5.11
N VAL A 37 -13.72 12.19 6.23
CA VAL A 37 -14.03 11.71 7.58
C VAL A 37 -14.34 12.92 8.45
N ASP A 38 -15.44 12.85 9.18
CA ASP A 38 -15.80 13.86 10.18
C ASP A 38 -15.22 13.48 11.54
N PHE A 39 -14.71 14.48 12.26
CA PHE A 39 -14.12 14.31 13.59
C PHE A 39 -14.80 15.25 14.58
N PRO A 40 -15.04 14.81 15.83
CA PRO A 40 -15.49 15.70 16.90
C PRO A 40 -14.49 16.84 17.14
N THR A 41 -14.97 18.03 17.51
CA THR A 41 -14.14 19.22 17.74
C THR A 41 -12.97 18.97 18.70
N TRP A 42 -13.23 18.30 19.83
CA TRP A 42 -12.19 17.99 20.82
C TRP A 42 -11.03 17.16 20.25
N MET A 43 -11.33 16.29 19.28
CA MET A 43 -10.33 15.45 18.65
C MET A 43 -9.47 16.26 17.67
N ILE A 44 -10.09 17.17 16.90
CA ILE A 44 -9.38 18.08 16.00
C ILE A 44 -8.42 18.98 16.79
N GLU A 45 -8.89 19.57 17.89
CA GLU A 45 -8.06 20.42 18.76
C GLU A 45 -6.86 19.67 19.35
N SER A 46 -7.08 18.41 19.72
CA SER A 46 -6.01 17.54 20.23
C SER A 46 -4.99 17.22 19.12
N LEU A 47 -5.45 16.86 17.92
CA LEU A 47 -4.59 16.60 16.75
C LEU A 47 -3.78 17.84 16.37
N ASP A 48 -4.37 19.04 16.42
CA ASP A 48 -3.68 20.30 16.11
C ASP A 48 -2.60 20.67 17.12
N ARG A 49 -2.82 20.35 18.39
CA ARG A 49 -1.82 20.57 19.43
C ARG A 49 -0.59 19.69 19.18
N GLU A 50 -0.80 18.41 18.88
CA GLU A 50 0.29 17.47 18.62
C GLU A 50 0.99 17.75 17.29
N ALA A 51 0.24 18.07 16.24
CA ALA A 51 0.82 18.46 14.95
C ALA A 51 1.72 19.69 15.08
N ARG A 52 1.30 20.71 15.85
CA ARG A 52 2.12 21.90 16.12
C ARG A 52 3.41 21.59 16.90
N LYS A 53 3.35 20.72 17.92
CA LYS A 53 4.54 20.33 18.69
C LYS A 53 5.61 19.68 17.80
N LEU A 54 5.18 18.89 16.81
CA LEU A 54 6.05 18.19 15.87
C LEU A 54 6.39 19.02 14.61
N GLY A 55 5.80 20.20 14.45
CA GLY A 55 6.00 21.05 13.26
C GLY A 55 5.45 20.43 11.97
N VAL A 56 4.41 19.60 12.07
CA VAL A 56 3.80 18.89 10.93
C VAL A 56 2.35 19.32 10.71
N THR A 57 1.76 18.92 9.60
CA THR A 57 0.33 19.16 9.34
C THR A 57 -0.54 18.15 10.08
N ARG A 58 -1.81 18.52 10.31
CA ARG A 58 -2.83 17.60 10.85
C ARG A 58 -2.96 16.32 10.00
N GLN A 59 -2.90 16.43 8.67
CA GLN A 59 -2.96 15.26 7.78
C GLN A 59 -1.76 14.33 7.97
N SER A 60 -0.57 14.89 8.18
CA SER A 60 0.64 14.11 8.42
C SER A 60 0.53 13.29 9.71
N ILE A 61 0.06 13.89 10.80
CA ILE A 61 -0.06 13.17 12.08
C ILE A 61 -1.16 12.09 12.03
N ILE A 62 -2.30 12.39 11.37
CA ILE A 62 -3.36 11.38 11.14
C ILE A 62 -2.80 10.19 10.36
N LYS A 63 -2.01 10.44 9.32
CA LYS A 63 -1.43 9.38 8.47
C LYS A 63 -0.46 8.49 9.27
N VAL A 64 0.41 9.09 10.07
CA VAL A 64 1.40 8.34 10.87
C VAL A 64 0.71 7.46 11.91
N TRP A 65 -0.19 8.03 12.72
CA TRP A 65 -0.88 7.27 13.76
C TRP A 65 -1.78 6.17 13.20
N LEU A 66 -2.43 6.41 12.05
CA LEU A 66 -3.21 5.37 11.38
C LEU A 66 -2.31 4.24 10.88
N ALA A 67 -1.15 4.56 10.29
CA ALA A 67 -0.19 3.55 9.83
C ALA A 67 0.33 2.71 11.01
N GLU A 68 0.78 3.35 12.09
CA GLU A 68 1.23 2.66 13.31
C GLU A 68 0.15 1.74 13.88
N ARG A 69 -1.10 2.22 13.92
CA ARG A 69 -2.21 1.41 14.43
C ARG A 69 -2.50 0.21 13.54
N LEU A 70 -2.42 0.36 12.21
CA LEU A 70 -2.64 -0.70 11.23
C LEU A 70 -1.50 -1.73 11.24
N GLU A 71 -0.25 -1.30 11.40
CA GLU A 71 0.91 -2.19 11.53
C GLU A 71 0.85 -3.02 12.82
N ALA A 72 0.34 -2.44 13.90
CA ALA A 72 0.12 -3.13 15.16
C ALA A 72 -1.05 -4.13 15.14
N LEU A 73 -1.85 -4.19 14.06
CA LEU A 73 -2.90 -5.20 13.93
C LEU A 73 -2.28 -6.56 13.55
N PRO A 74 -2.65 -7.67 14.23
CA PRO A 74 -2.24 -9.01 13.81
C PRO A 74 -2.68 -9.27 12.36
N LEU A 75 -1.80 -9.89 11.56
CA LEU A 75 -1.93 -10.19 10.13
C LEU A 75 -3.14 -11.05 9.68
N LEU A 76 -4.19 -11.19 10.49
CA LEU A 76 -5.26 -12.17 10.28
C LEU A 76 -6.48 -11.70 9.47
N THR A 77 -6.48 -10.52 8.83
CA THR A 77 -7.68 -10.09 8.08
C THR A 77 -7.44 -9.47 6.70
N LEU A 78 -6.20 -9.33 6.22
CA LEU A 78 -5.90 -8.64 4.94
C LEU A 78 -5.71 -9.56 3.73
N ARG A 79 -6.05 -10.86 3.81
CA ARG A 79 -6.02 -11.80 2.66
C ARG A 79 -7.38 -12.33 2.18
N SER A 80 -8.51 -11.80 2.66
CA SER A 80 -9.83 -12.22 2.18
C SER A 80 -10.58 -11.09 1.47
N SER A 81 -10.15 -10.74 0.26
CA SER A 81 -11.02 -10.20 -0.80
C SER A 81 -10.22 -9.90 -2.05
N GLY A 82 -9.82 -10.95 -2.77
CA GLY A 82 -9.19 -10.75 -4.07
C GLY A 82 -8.77 -12.03 -4.75
N THR A 83 -9.72 -12.93 -5.05
CA THR A 83 -9.73 -13.82 -6.24
C THR A 83 -10.79 -14.93 -6.08
N ALA A 84 -11.94 -14.76 -6.74
CA ALA A 84 -12.90 -15.76 -7.25
C ALA A 84 -14.21 -14.99 -7.51
N GLN A 85 -14.90 -15.01 -8.64
CA GLN A 85 -14.88 -15.88 -9.79
C GLN A 85 -15.52 -15.08 -10.93
N LYS A 86 -14.73 -14.63 -11.91
CA LYS A 86 -15.25 -14.19 -13.21
C LYS A 86 -15.32 -15.46 -14.06
N ARG A 87 -16.43 -16.20 -14.01
CA ARG A 87 -16.79 -17.27 -14.97
C ARG A 87 -18.22 -17.76 -14.73
N ALA A 88 -19.08 -17.45 -15.69
CA ALA A 88 -20.24 -18.21 -16.21
C ALA A 88 -21.39 -17.24 -16.52
N ALA A 89 -21.39 -16.71 -17.74
CA ALA A 89 -22.63 -16.37 -18.42
C ALA A 89 -22.93 -17.55 -19.38
N PRO A 90 -24.22 -17.90 -19.58
CA PRO A 90 -24.63 -19.00 -20.44
C PRO A 90 -24.29 -18.78 -21.92
#